data_AF-E8X177-F1
#
_entry.id   AF-E8X177-F1
#
_cell.length_a   1.000
_cell.length_b   1.000
_cell.length_c   1.000
_cell.angle_alpha   90.00
_cell.angle_beta   90.00
_cell.angle_gamma   90.00
#
_symmetry.space_group_name_H-M   'P 1'
#
loop_
_entity.id
_entity.type
_entity.pdbx_description
1 polymer ?
#
loop_
_entity_poly.entity_id
_entity_poly.type
_entity_poly.pdbx_seq_one_letter_code
_entity_poly.pdbx_strand_id
1 'polypeptide(L)'
;MVIHYITEAVWPSIEVSIDHFAGSRPGNGPTKLTAGINFQIILGAACYLEGILESILRALLEHRRKIFFDSEQLDFAKRKSNNQFFNRLHTDLAARVGRSTGIAGYRETFELVTGYSFDDLSGLKPLLEALSVLFHFRNVLGHGREVAAKRVSRGNSALEDDFGGSYRKVEDYLFKKKLLKHRFVDRHSEYLFLGSDIADHFWGLAKKTPIALVGSLPTVEADVCSKALEIIRLAASPTP
;
A
#
# COMPACT_ATOMS: atom_id res chain seq x y z
N MET A 1 -4.14 1.24 36.36
CA MET A 1 -4.76 0.28 35.42
C MET A 1 -3.85 0.16 34.21
N VAL A 2 -3.22 -1.00 34.00
CA VAL A 2 -2.41 -1.28 32.82
C VAL A 2 -3.34 -1.90 31.78
N ILE A 3 -3.61 -1.20 30.69
CA ILE A 3 -4.37 -1.75 29.57
C ILE A 3 -3.34 -2.46 28.67
N HIS A 4 -3.45 -3.78 28.55
CA HIS A 4 -2.67 -4.55 27.59
C HIS A 4 -3.42 -4.55 26.26
N TYR A 5 -2.84 -3.91 25.24
CA TYR A 5 -3.32 -4.02 23.87
C TYR A 5 -2.59 -5.19 23.22
N ILE A 6 -3.35 -6.16 22.69
CA ILE A 6 -2.82 -7.22 21.84
C ILE A 6 -3.04 -6.75 20.40
N THR A 7 -1.97 -6.68 19.62
CA THR A 7 -2.01 -6.27 18.20
C THR A 7 -1.27 -7.30 17.37
N GLU A 8 -1.86 -7.70 16.25
CA GLU A 8 -1.30 -8.68 15.33
C GLU A 8 -1.29 -8.11 13.91
N ALA A 9 -0.21 -8.35 13.17
CA ALA A 9 -0.09 -7.91 11.80
C ALA A 9 -0.72 -8.95 10.86
N VAL A 10 -1.70 -8.52 10.07
CA VAL A 10 -2.49 -9.44 9.21
C VAL A 10 -1.90 -9.57 7.80
N TRP A 11 -0.98 -8.68 7.41
CA TRP A 11 -0.41 -8.65 6.07
C TRP A 11 0.30 -9.95 5.63
N PRO A 12 0.91 -10.78 6.51
CA PRO A 12 1.46 -12.07 6.07
C PRO A 12 0.39 -13.04 5.57
N SER A 13 -0.77 -13.08 6.24
CA SER A 13 -1.92 -13.89 5.79
C SER A 13 -2.48 -13.37 4.46
N ILE A 14 -2.45 -12.06 4.25
CA ILE A 14 -2.82 -11.43 2.98
C ILE A 14 -1.84 -11.83 1.87
N GLU A 15 -0.53 -11.82 2.14
CA GLU A 15 0.53 -12.27 1.20
C GLU A 15 0.26 -13.70 0.71
N VAL A 16 0.05 -14.63 1.64
CA VAL A 16 -0.25 -16.04 1.33
C VAL A 16 -1.52 -16.19 0.49
N SER A 17 -2.58 -15.45 0.84
CA SER A 17 -3.86 -15.48 0.13
C SER A 17 -3.71 -14.98 -1.32
N ILE A 18 -2.98 -13.88 -1.53
CA ILE A 18 -2.74 -13.34 -2.86
C ILE A 18 -1.89 -14.28 -3.70
N ASP A 19 -0.83 -14.87 -3.14
CA ASP A 19 0.01 -15.82 -3.86
C ASP A 19 -0.79 -17.09 -4.24
N HIS A 20 -1.68 -17.56 -3.36
CA HIS A 20 -2.61 -18.65 -3.69
C HIS A 20 -3.56 -18.27 -4.82
N PHE A 21 -4.16 -17.07 -4.78
CA PHE A 21 -5.01 -16.58 -5.86
C PHE A 21 -4.25 -16.45 -7.18
N ALA A 22 -3.03 -15.90 -7.16
CA ALA A 22 -2.20 -15.74 -8.35
C ALA A 22 -1.88 -17.09 -9.00
N GLY A 23 -1.59 -18.12 -8.19
CA GLY A 23 -1.28 -19.49 -8.65
C GLY A 23 -2.51 -20.33 -9.03
N SER A 24 -3.70 -20.00 -8.53
CA SER A 24 -4.95 -20.73 -8.84
C SER A 24 -5.74 -20.15 -10.01
N ARG A 25 -5.27 -19.05 -10.63
CA ARG A 25 -5.96 -18.44 -11.78
C ARG A 25 -6.13 -19.44 -12.93
N PRO A 26 -7.36 -19.68 -13.40
CA PRO A 26 -7.58 -20.60 -14.50
C PRO A 26 -7.15 -19.95 -15.82
N GLY A 27 -6.13 -20.52 -16.49
CA GLY A 27 -5.59 -19.98 -17.74
C GLY A 27 -6.63 -19.86 -18.88
N ASN A 28 -7.61 -20.77 -18.92
CA ASN A 28 -8.73 -20.77 -19.87
C ASN A 28 -10.10 -20.77 -19.14
N GLY A 29 -10.17 -20.20 -17.94
CA GLY A 29 -11.41 -20.21 -17.13
C GLY A 29 -12.45 -19.18 -17.58
N PRO A 30 -13.64 -19.21 -16.96
CA PRO A 30 -14.68 -18.20 -17.22
C PRO A 30 -14.16 -16.79 -16.93
N THR A 31 -14.34 -15.85 -17.88
CA THR A 31 -13.83 -14.48 -17.79
C THR A 31 -14.20 -13.78 -16.48
N LYS A 32 -15.43 -13.99 -16.00
CA LYS A 32 -15.93 -13.42 -14.74
C LYS A 32 -15.19 -13.95 -13.52
N LEU A 33 -14.87 -15.24 -13.49
CA LEU A 33 -14.13 -15.85 -12.39
C LEU A 33 -12.70 -15.31 -12.36
N THR A 34 -12.02 -15.30 -13.50
CA THR A 34 -10.67 -14.76 -13.61
C THR A 34 -10.63 -13.29 -13.21
N ALA A 35 -11.60 -12.48 -13.65
CA ALA A 35 -11.72 -11.09 -13.25
C ALA A 35 -11.96 -10.93 -11.74
N GLY A 36 -12.79 -11.79 -11.14
CA GLY A 36 -13.01 -11.81 -9.69
C GLY A 36 -11.75 -12.14 -8.90
N ILE A 37 -10.93 -13.10 -9.37
CA ILE A 37 -9.64 -13.40 -8.76
C ILE A 37 -8.67 -12.22 -8.91
N ASN A 38 -8.57 -11.64 -10.10
CA ASN A 38 -7.71 -10.48 -10.36
C ASN A 38 -8.13 -9.26 -9.53
N PHE A 39 -9.43 -9.05 -9.33
CA PHE A 39 -9.95 -8.05 -8.39
C PHE A 39 -9.40 -8.27 -6.97
N GLN A 40 -9.45 -9.49 -6.45
CA GLN A 40 -8.95 -9.81 -5.11
C GLN A 40 -7.43 -9.59 -5.01
N ILE A 41 -6.67 -9.96 -6.05
CA ILE A 41 -5.22 -9.72 -6.10
C ILE A 41 -4.91 -8.21 -6.03
N ILE A 42 -5.59 -7.38 -6.81
CA ILE A 42 -5.35 -5.93 -6.84
C ILE A 42 -5.70 -5.29 -5.48
N LEU A 43 -6.86 -5.66 -4.92
CA LEU A 43 -7.30 -5.15 -3.62
C LEU A 43 -6.33 -5.59 -2.51
N GLY A 44 -6.00 -6.89 -2.48
CA GLY A 44 -5.07 -7.48 -1.54
C GLY A 44 -3.68 -6.85 -1.63
N ALA A 45 -3.17 -6.57 -2.82
CA ALA A 45 -1.85 -5.96 -3.02
C ALA A 45 -1.74 -4.60 -2.32
N ALA A 46 -2.80 -3.80 -2.35
CA ALA A 46 -2.85 -2.53 -1.60
C ALA A 46 -2.92 -2.78 -0.08
N CYS A 47 -3.79 -3.68 0.39
CA CYS A 47 -3.90 -4.02 1.82
C CYS A 47 -2.60 -4.58 2.41
N TYR A 48 -1.88 -5.40 1.64
CA TYR A 48 -0.56 -5.91 1.99
C TYR A 48 0.43 -4.76 2.21
N LEU A 49 0.48 -3.80 1.28
CA LEU A 49 1.35 -2.63 1.42
C LEU A 49 0.97 -1.76 2.62
N GLU A 50 -0.32 -1.56 2.88
CA GLU A 50 -0.80 -0.83 4.06
C GLU A 50 -0.24 -1.43 5.35
N GLY A 51 -0.36 -2.75 5.50
CA GLY A 51 0.14 -3.46 6.69
C GLY A 51 1.66 -3.45 6.83
N ILE A 52 2.40 -3.57 5.71
CA ILE A 52 3.87 -3.46 5.75
C ILE A 52 4.31 -2.03 6.10
N LEU A 53 3.73 -1.01 5.46
CA LEU A 53 4.06 0.38 5.74
C LEU A 53 3.77 0.73 7.20
N GLU A 54 2.66 0.27 7.75
CA GLU A 54 2.37 0.39 9.18
C GLU A 54 3.46 -0.27 10.05
N SER A 55 3.84 -1.50 9.71
CA SER A 55 4.87 -2.26 10.45
C SER A 55 6.22 -1.54 10.43
N ILE A 56 6.62 -0.99 9.28
CA ILE A 56 7.84 -0.19 9.12
C ILE A 56 7.78 1.08 9.98
N LEU A 57 6.69 1.84 9.91
CA LEU A 57 6.52 3.07 10.68
C LEU A 57 6.59 2.82 12.19
N ARG A 58 5.95 1.74 12.67
CA ARG A 58 6.01 1.32 14.07
C ARG A 58 7.43 0.94 14.49
N ALA A 59 8.16 0.18 13.66
CA ALA A 59 9.53 -0.23 13.94
C ALA A 59 10.48 0.98 14.01
N LEU A 60 10.33 1.95 13.11
CA LEU A 60 11.12 3.18 13.12
C LEU A 60 10.84 4.02 14.37
N LEU A 61 9.57 4.19 14.76
CA LEU A 61 9.22 4.93 15.98
C LEU A 61 9.81 4.26 17.24
N GLU A 62 9.74 2.93 17.35
CA GLU A 62 10.34 2.20 18.47
C GLU A 62 11.87 2.33 18.47
N HIS A 63 12.50 2.34 17.30
CA HIS A 63 13.93 2.60 17.20
C HIS A 63 14.32 4.01 17.67
N ARG A 64 13.53 5.04 17.31
CA ARG A 64 13.74 6.42 17.82
C ARG A 64 13.59 6.47 19.34
N ARG A 65 12.60 5.78 19.89
CA ARG A 65 12.43 5.63 21.34
C ARG A 65 13.67 5.04 21.98
N LYS A 66 14.19 3.94 21.42
CA LYS A 66 15.40 3.28 21.93
C LYS A 66 16.60 4.23 21.92
N ILE A 67 16.88 4.89 20.79
CA ILE A 67 18.00 5.86 20.69
C ILE A 67 17.88 6.93 21.77
N PHE A 68 16.68 7.49 21.96
CA PHE A 68 16.45 8.53 22.95
C PHE A 68 16.80 8.05 24.38
N PHE A 69 16.29 6.88 24.78
CA PHE A 69 16.57 6.33 26.11
C PHE A 69 18.00 5.83 26.31
N ASP A 70 18.68 5.39 25.26
CA ASP A 70 20.08 4.98 25.33
C ASP A 70 21.02 6.21 25.41
N SER A 71 20.61 7.34 24.83
CA SER A 71 21.41 8.58 24.79
C SER A 71 21.31 9.44 26.05
N GLU A 72 20.19 9.35 26.79
CA GLU A 72 19.95 10.20 27.95
C GLU A 72 20.08 9.44 29.28
N GLN A 73 20.92 9.96 30.19
CA GLN A 73 20.90 9.56 31.60
C GLN A 73 19.67 10.14 32.30
N LEU A 74 18.52 9.52 32.06
CA LEU A 74 17.25 9.96 32.64
C LEU A 74 17.06 9.39 34.04
N ASP A 75 16.73 10.27 34.99
CA ASP A 75 16.15 9.89 36.27
C ASP A 75 14.77 9.22 36.09
N PHE A 76 14.25 8.63 37.16
CA PHE A 76 12.98 7.91 37.11
C PHE A 76 11.80 8.79 36.66
N ALA A 77 11.72 10.04 37.13
CA ALA A 77 10.63 10.94 36.81
C ALA A 77 10.62 11.31 35.31
N LYS A 78 11.79 11.62 34.76
CA LYS A 78 11.96 11.89 33.33
C LYS A 78 11.70 10.66 32.47
N ARG A 79 12.16 9.47 32.89
CA ARG A 79 11.84 8.21 32.19
C ARG A 79 10.34 7.98 32.12
N LYS A 80 9.63 8.20 33.22
CA LYS A 80 8.16 8.05 33.26
C LYS A 80 7.47 9.03 32.30
N SER A 81 7.85 10.31 32.34
CA SER A 81 7.30 11.35 31.46
C SER A 81 7.55 11.03 29.98
N ASN A 82 8.78 10.68 29.62
CA ASN A 82 9.15 10.37 28.25
C ASN A 82 8.48 9.09 27.74
N ASN A 83 8.30 8.08 28.60
CA ASN A 83 7.50 6.91 28.24
C ASN A 83 6.04 7.26 27.90
N GLN A 84 5.43 8.17 28.67
CA GLN A 84 4.08 8.66 28.34
C GLN A 84 4.04 9.42 27.02
N PHE A 85 5.07 10.22 26.73
CA PHE A 85 5.22 10.91 25.46
C PHE A 85 5.28 9.93 24.28
N PHE A 86 6.18 8.94 24.31
CA PHE A 86 6.26 7.93 23.25
C PHE A 86 4.99 7.11 23.11
N ASN A 87 4.30 6.77 24.21
CA ASN A 87 3.01 6.10 24.13
C ASN A 87 1.97 6.95 23.39
N ARG A 88 1.95 8.28 23.60
CA ARG A 88 1.08 9.19 22.84
C ARG A 88 1.47 9.22 21.35
N LEU A 89 2.76 9.18 21.02
CA LEU A 89 3.21 9.09 19.63
C LEU A 89 2.76 7.78 18.96
N HIS A 90 2.83 6.65 19.66
CA HIS A 90 2.28 5.39 19.14
C HIS A 90 0.78 5.46 18.90
N THR A 91 0.02 6.07 19.82
CA THR A 91 -1.42 6.28 19.64
C THR A 91 -1.71 7.20 18.46
N ASP A 92 -0.96 8.29 18.29
CA ASP A 92 -1.14 9.21 17.16
C ASP A 92 -0.79 8.54 15.83
N LEU A 93 0.32 7.80 15.77
CA LEU A 93 0.72 7.02 14.59
C LEU A 93 -0.35 6.01 14.20
N ALA A 94 -0.88 5.24 15.16
CA ALA A 94 -1.96 4.29 14.89
C ALA A 94 -3.22 4.99 14.36
N ALA A 95 -3.57 6.15 14.91
CA ALA A 95 -4.70 6.94 14.45
C ALA A 95 -4.49 7.52 13.04
N ARG A 96 -3.27 7.97 12.71
CA ARG A 96 -2.90 8.47 11.36
C ARG A 96 -2.94 7.37 10.32
N VAL A 97 -2.35 6.22 10.63
CA VAL A 97 -2.41 5.04 9.75
C VAL A 97 -3.87 4.62 9.54
N GLY A 98 -4.66 4.52 10.61
CA GLY A 98 -6.07 4.12 10.51
C GLY A 98 -6.97 5.06 9.70
N ARG A 99 -6.59 6.33 9.53
CA ARG A 99 -7.31 7.30 8.68
C ARG A 99 -6.72 7.45 7.27
N SER A 100 -5.57 6.83 6.99
CA SER A 100 -4.90 6.95 5.70
C SER A 100 -5.59 6.11 4.63
N THR A 101 -6.14 6.75 3.60
CA THR A 101 -6.82 6.07 2.47
C THR A 101 -5.94 5.95 1.23
N GLY A 102 -4.69 6.39 1.30
CA GLY A 102 -3.76 6.38 0.17
C GLY A 102 -2.32 6.60 0.58
N ILE A 103 -1.41 6.42 -0.37
CA ILE A 103 0.04 6.53 -0.14
C ILE A 103 0.47 7.88 0.46
N ALA A 104 -0.28 8.97 0.23
CA ALA A 104 0.02 10.29 0.77
C ALA A 104 0.03 10.33 2.31
N GLY A 105 -0.90 9.64 2.97
CA GLY A 105 -0.94 9.61 4.44
C GLY A 105 0.24 8.85 5.04
N TYR A 106 0.67 7.77 4.38
CA TYR A 106 1.89 7.04 4.74
C TYR A 106 3.16 7.87 4.52
N ARG A 107 3.21 8.64 3.42
CA ARG A 107 4.31 9.58 3.14
C ARG A 107 4.48 10.62 4.23
N GLU A 108 3.39 11.32 4.58
CA GLU A 108 3.40 12.34 5.63
C GLU A 108 3.84 11.73 6.97
N THR A 109 3.28 10.57 7.34
CA THR A 109 3.62 9.92 8.60
C THR A 109 5.07 9.44 8.63
N PHE A 110 5.58 8.96 7.50
CA PHE A 110 6.97 8.55 7.39
C PHE A 110 7.94 9.72 7.53
N GLU A 111 7.65 10.84 6.87
CA GLU A 111 8.46 12.05 6.98
C GLU A 111 8.48 12.58 8.41
N LEU A 112 7.34 12.53 9.12
CA LEU A 112 7.28 12.90 10.54
C LEU A 112 8.12 11.99 11.45
N VAL A 113 8.17 10.68 11.18
CA VAL A 113 8.93 9.71 12.00
C VAL A 113 10.42 9.74 11.69
N THR A 114 10.79 9.96 10.43
CA THR A 114 12.17 9.77 9.96
C THR A 114 12.91 11.07 9.67
N GLY A 115 12.19 12.13 9.31
CA GLY A 115 12.73 13.36 8.75
C GLY A 115 13.04 13.29 7.24
N TYR A 116 12.82 12.15 6.58
CA TYR A 116 13.09 11.97 5.15
C TYR A 116 11.79 11.99 4.33
N SER A 117 11.84 12.63 3.16
CA SER A 117 10.74 12.52 2.19
C SER A 117 10.87 11.24 1.36
N PHE A 118 9.74 10.63 1.02
CA PHE A 118 9.68 9.54 0.03
C PHE A 118 10.28 9.93 -1.32
N ASP A 119 10.23 11.22 -1.69
CA ASP A 119 10.77 11.70 -2.98
C ASP A 119 12.31 11.70 -3.02
N ASP A 120 12.94 11.66 -1.84
CA ASP A 120 14.40 11.60 -1.68
C ASP A 120 14.93 10.17 -1.66
N LEU A 121 14.05 9.19 -1.44
CA LEU A 121 14.39 7.76 -1.43
C LEU A 121 14.52 7.25 -2.87
N SER A 122 15.76 7.19 -3.36
CA SER A 122 16.09 6.85 -4.76
C SER A 122 15.46 5.55 -5.26
N GLY A 123 15.36 4.50 -4.42
CA GLY A 123 14.73 3.24 -4.78
C GLY A 123 13.20 3.32 -4.87
N LEU A 124 12.57 4.17 -4.06
CA LEU A 124 11.12 4.28 -3.96
C LEU A 124 10.51 5.26 -4.96
N LYS A 125 11.22 6.35 -5.25
CA LYS A 125 10.78 7.41 -6.17
C LYS A 125 10.21 6.91 -7.50
N PRO A 126 10.84 5.94 -8.21
CA PRO A 126 10.30 5.41 -9.47
C PRO A 126 8.96 4.67 -9.32
N LEU A 127 8.60 4.25 -8.11
CA LEU A 127 7.40 3.46 -7.81
C LEU A 127 6.21 4.33 -7.38
N LEU A 128 6.43 5.61 -7.04
CA LEU A 128 5.41 6.46 -6.41
C LEU A 128 4.17 6.69 -7.27
N GLU A 129 4.33 6.85 -8.60
CA GLU A 129 3.18 6.97 -9.52
C GLU A 129 2.32 5.71 -9.46
N ALA A 130 2.96 4.54 -9.58
CA ALA A 130 2.29 3.25 -9.58
C ALA A 130 1.59 2.97 -8.24
N LEU A 131 2.24 3.33 -7.11
CA LEU A 131 1.66 3.23 -5.77
C LEU A 131 0.44 4.14 -5.63
N SER A 132 0.56 5.40 -6.05
CA SER A 132 -0.57 6.34 -6.02
C SER A 132 -1.77 5.81 -6.81
N VAL A 133 -1.52 5.15 -7.94
CA VAL A 133 -2.57 4.52 -8.76
C VAL A 133 -3.14 3.28 -8.08
N LEU A 134 -2.31 2.39 -7.51
CA LEU A 134 -2.78 1.20 -6.80
C LEU A 134 -3.73 1.56 -5.65
N PHE A 135 -3.34 2.50 -4.79
CA PHE A 135 -4.18 2.96 -3.68
C PHE A 135 -5.46 3.63 -4.17
N HIS A 136 -5.38 4.41 -5.23
CA HIS A 136 -6.57 4.97 -5.86
C HIS A 136 -7.50 3.87 -6.37
N PHE A 137 -6.94 2.88 -7.08
CA PHE A 137 -7.70 1.78 -7.63
C PHE A 137 -8.36 0.93 -6.53
N ARG A 138 -7.65 0.63 -5.44
CA ARG A 138 -8.18 -0.02 -4.23
C ARG A 138 -9.40 0.70 -3.68
N ASN A 139 -9.38 2.03 -3.57
CA ASN A 139 -10.53 2.78 -3.06
C ASN A 139 -11.74 2.69 -3.98
N VAL A 140 -11.51 2.68 -5.29
CA VAL A 140 -12.59 2.58 -6.27
C VAL A 140 -13.20 1.19 -6.28
N LEU A 141 -12.35 0.15 -6.28
CA LEU A 141 -12.74 -1.25 -6.21
C LEU A 141 -13.43 -1.59 -4.89
N GLY A 142 -12.87 -1.16 -3.76
CA GLY A 142 -13.41 -1.44 -2.42
C GLY A 142 -14.80 -0.85 -2.18
N HIS A 143 -15.17 0.19 -2.93
CA HIS A 143 -16.52 0.76 -2.91
C HIS A 143 -17.44 0.23 -4.00
N GLY A 144 -16.97 -0.67 -4.88
CA GLY A 144 -17.75 -1.19 -6.00
C GLY A 144 -18.29 -0.11 -6.94
N ARG A 145 -17.53 0.99 -7.11
CA ARG A 145 -18.01 2.14 -7.91
C ARG A 145 -18.17 1.74 -9.37
N GLU A 146 -19.23 2.24 -9.99
CA GLU A 146 -19.51 2.07 -11.42
C GLU A 146 -18.40 2.71 -12.28
N VAL A 147 -18.10 2.06 -13.41
CA VAL A 147 -17.27 2.63 -14.48
C VAL A 147 -18.19 3.25 -15.53
N ALA A 148 -18.11 4.56 -15.73
CA ALA A 148 -18.95 5.28 -16.69
C ALA A 148 -18.09 6.11 -17.65
N ALA A 149 -18.51 6.17 -18.91
CA ALA A 149 -17.95 7.02 -19.96
C ALA A 149 -19.07 7.70 -20.72
N LYS A 150 -18.85 8.93 -21.20
CA LYS A 150 -19.75 9.61 -22.13
C LYS A 150 -18.94 10.17 -23.30
N ARG A 151 -19.49 10.11 -24.52
CA ARG A 151 -18.98 10.88 -25.65
C ARG A 151 -19.84 12.11 -25.81
N VAL A 152 -19.23 13.30 -25.76
CA VAL A 152 -19.94 14.57 -25.89
C VAL A 152 -19.54 15.21 -27.22
N SER A 153 -20.53 15.51 -28.07
CA SER A 153 -20.32 16.38 -29.23
C SER A 153 -20.59 17.83 -28.85
N ARG A 154 -19.60 18.70 -29.00
CA ARG A 154 -19.79 20.17 -28.90
C ARG A 154 -19.94 20.74 -30.31
N GLY A 155 -21.14 20.65 -30.89
CA GLY A 155 -21.46 21.23 -32.20
C GLY A 155 -20.82 20.48 -33.38
N ASN A 156 -20.20 21.21 -34.32
CA ASN A 156 -19.47 20.65 -35.48
C ASN A 156 -18.05 20.14 -35.14
N SER A 157 -17.70 20.06 -33.86
CA SER A 157 -16.38 19.62 -33.39
C SER A 157 -16.28 18.09 -33.41
N ALA A 158 -15.04 17.57 -33.42
CA ALA A 158 -14.80 16.15 -33.18
C ALA A 158 -15.42 15.69 -31.84
N LEU A 159 -15.87 14.43 -31.77
CA LEU A 159 -16.37 13.83 -30.54
C LEU A 159 -15.29 13.91 -29.46
N GLU A 160 -15.59 14.56 -28.33
CA GLU A 160 -14.72 14.55 -27.16
C GLU A 160 -15.16 13.42 -26.21
N ASP A 161 -14.23 12.53 -25.89
CA ASP A 161 -14.43 11.47 -24.92
C ASP A 161 -14.34 12.04 -23.50
N ASP A 162 -15.46 12.06 -22.78
CA ASP A 162 -15.53 12.37 -21.35
C ASP A 162 -15.55 11.07 -20.56
N PHE A 163 -14.35 10.51 -20.34
CA PHE A 163 -14.15 9.48 -19.32
C PHE A 163 -13.96 10.13 -17.95
N GLY A 164 -15.07 10.53 -17.35
CA GLY A 164 -15.12 11.12 -16.03
C GLY A 164 -15.14 10.07 -14.91
N GLY A 165 -14.63 10.44 -13.73
CA GLY A 165 -14.79 9.63 -12.51
C GLY A 165 -13.52 8.93 -12.01
N SER A 166 -13.70 8.06 -11.03
CA SER A 166 -12.59 7.52 -10.23
C SER A 166 -11.71 6.50 -10.96
N TYR A 167 -12.10 6.00 -12.14
CA TYR A 167 -11.28 5.07 -12.93
C TYR A 167 -10.35 5.76 -13.94
N ARG A 168 -10.54 7.05 -14.23
CA ARG A 168 -9.75 7.77 -15.24
C ARG A 168 -8.25 7.69 -14.99
N LYS A 169 -7.85 7.97 -13.75
CA LYS A 169 -6.44 7.91 -13.34
C LYS A 169 -5.85 6.50 -13.49
N VAL A 170 -6.66 5.47 -13.24
CA VAL A 170 -6.25 4.06 -13.42
C VAL A 170 -6.08 3.76 -14.91
N GLU A 171 -7.05 4.12 -15.75
CA GLU A 171 -6.97 3.92 -17.20
C GLU A 171 -5.75 4.60 -17.81
N ASP A 172 -5.55 5.90 -17.54
CA ASP A 172 -4.45 6.67 -18.11
C ASP A 172 -3.09 6.06 -17.75
N TYR A 173 -2.95 5.61 -16.49
CA TYR A 173 -1.74 4.92 -16.04
C TYR A 173 -1.53 3.57 -16.74
N LEU A 174 -2.56 2.73 -16.80
CA LEU A 174 -2.46 1.40 -17.41
C LEU A 174 -2.20 1.49 -18.92
N PHE A 175 -2.79 2.48 -19.59
CA PHE A 175 -2.52 2.77 -21.00
C PHE A 175 -1.07 3.23 -21.20
N LYS A 176 -0.57 4.16 -20.36
CA LYS A 176 0.84 4.58 -20.34
C LYS A 176 1.81 3.42 -20.14
N LYS A 177 1.44 2.43 -19.31
CA LYS A 177 2.23 1.22 -19.06
C LYS A 177 2.02 0.10 -20.08
N LYS A 178 1.20 0.34 -21.12
CA LYS A 178 0.84 -0.64 -22.16
C LYS A 178 0.19 -1.91 -21.61
N LEU A 179 -0.46 -1.81 -20.45
CA LEU A 179 -1.26 -2.88 -19.84
C LEU A 179 -2.70 -2.88 -20.36
N LEU A 180 -3.14 -1.76 -20.95
CA LEU A 180 -4.39 -1.67 -21.71
C LEU A 180 -4.10 -1.49 -23.19
N LYS A 181 -4.80 -2.25 -24.03
CA LYS A 181 -4.77 -2.12 -25.51
C LYS A 181 -5.80 -1.11 -26.03
N HIS A 182 -6.90 -0.95 -25.30
CA HIS A 182 -8.03 -0.10 -25.67
C HIS A 182 -8.50 0.68 -24.44
N ARG A 183 -9.06 1.87 -24.67
CA ARG A 183 -9.74 2.62 -23.60
C ARG A 183 -11.14 2.05 -23.37
N PHE A 184 -11.69 2.31 -22.18
CA PHE A 184 -13.03 1.88 -21.80
C PHE A 184 -14.10 2.47 -22.72
N VAL A 185 -13.91 3.72 -23.18
CA VAL A 185 -14.82 4.38 -24.12
C VAL A 185 -14.96 3.62 -25.45
N ASP A 186 -13.97 2.79 -25.82
CA ASP A 186 -14.00 2.03 -27.08
C ASP A 186 -14.60 0.63 -26.94
N ARG A 187 -14.53 0.04 -25.74
CA ARG A 187 -14.83 -1.39 -25.49
C ARG A 187 -16.00 -1.62 -24.54
N HIS A 188 -16.35 -0.63 -23.72
CA HIS A 188 -17.47 -0.66 -22.78
C HIS A 188 -17.49 -1.91 -21.88
N SER A 189 -16.34 -2.30 -21.34
CA SER A 189 -16.24 -3.45 -20.44
C SER A 189 -15.35 -3.17 -19.24
N GLU A 190 -15.88 -3.42 -18.04
CA GLU A 190 -15.18 -3.32 -16.76
C GLU A 190 -14.02 -4.32 -16.65
N TYR A 191 -14.12 -5.46 -17.34
CA TYR A 191 -13.07 -6.50 -17.35
C TYR A 191 -11.74 -6.00 -17.93
N LEU A 192 -11.73 -4.90 -18.67
CA LEU A 192 -10.51 -4.24 -19.14
C LEU A 192 -9.55 -3.93 -17.98
N PHE A 193 -10.09 -3.52 -16.82
CA PHE A 193 -9.29 -3.14 -15.65
C PHE A 193 -8.86 -4.34 -14.80
N LEU A 194 -9.42 -5.54 -15.06
CA LEU A 194 -9.25 -6.74 -14.26
C LEU A 194 -8.53 -7.86 -15.05
N GLY A 195 -7.66 -7.49 -15.99
CA GLY A 195 -6.80 -8.40 -16.71
C GLY A 195 -5.68 -8.98 -15.84
N SER A 196 -5.22 -10.18 -16.17
CA SER A 196 -4.18 -10.89 -15.42
C SER A 196 -2.87 -10.10 -15.34
N ASP A 197 -2.43 -9.52 -16.46
CA ASP A 197 -1.21 -8.70 -16.51
C ASP A 197 -1.29 -7.46 -15.60
N ILE A 198 -2.49 -6.90 -15.41
CA ILE A 198 -2.74 -5.76 -14.51
C ILE A 198 -2.62 -6.21 -13.05
N ALA A 199 -3.24 -7.33 -12.70
CA ALA A 199 -3.15 -7.92 -11.37
C ALA A 199 -1.69 -8.28 -11.03
N ASP A 200 -0.98 -8.90 -11.97
CA ASP A 200 0.45 -9.25 -11.82
C ASP A 200 1.34 -8.03 -11.70
N HIS A 201 1.07 -6.98 -12.48
CA HIS A 201 1.77 -5.70 -12.37
C HIS A 201 1.64 -5.10 -10.97
N PHE A 202 0.41 -5.04 -10.43
CA PHE A 202 0.19 -4.46 -9.10
C PHE A 202 0.70 -5.35 -7.97
N TRP A 203 0.59 -6.68 -8.09
CA TRP A 203 1.18 -7.58 -7.11
C TRP A 203 2.71 -7.53 -7.13
N GLY A 204 3.32 -7.49 -8.32
CA GLY A 204 4.76 -7.29 -8.47
C GLY A 204 5.24 -5.95 -7.91
N LEU A 205 4.48 -4.88 -8.10
CA LEU A 205 4.74 -3.58 -7.47
C LEU A 205 4.71 -3.67 -5.94
N ALA A 206 3.68 -4.34 -5.39
CA ALA A 206 3.52 -4.50 -3.95
C ALA A 206 4.70 -5.26 -3.32
N LYS A 207 5.19 -6.33 -3.96
CA LYS A 207 6.37 -7.06 -3.47
C LYS A 207 7.68 -6.26 -3.55
N LYS A 208 7.85 -5.44 -4.59
CA LYS A 208 9.07 -4.64 -4.78
C LYS A 208 9.17 -3.44 -3.83
N THR A 209 8.05 -2.87 -3.44
CA THR A 209 7.99 -1.61 -2.69
C THR A 209 8.67 -1.69 -1.32
N PRO A 210 8.42 -2.71 -0.47
CA PRO A 210 9.10 -2.86 0.82
C PRO A 210 10.62 -2.95 0.67
N ILE A 211 11.09 -3.71 -0.31
CA ILE A 211 12.52 -3.89 -0.60
C ILE A 211 13.14 -2.55 -0.99
N ALA A 212 12.49 -1.82 -1.89
CA ALA A 212 12.96 -0.52 -2.36
C ALA A 212 12.96 0.54 -1.25
N LEU A 213 11.92 0.56 -0.40
CA LEU A 213 11.80 1.47 0.73
C LEU A 213 12.91 1.18 1.75
N VAL A 214 12.99 -0.05 2.26
CA VAL A 214 13.96 -0.46 3.29
C VAL A 214 15.39 -0.31 2.78
N GLY A 215 15.67 -0.72 1.55
CA GLY A 215 16.99 -0.57 0.93
C GLY A 215 17.42 0.86 0.66
N SER A 216 16.51 1.84 0.74
CA SER A 216 16.82 3.27 0.62
C SER A 216 17.04 3.96 1.96
N LEU A 217 16.81 3.27 3.09
CA LEU A 217 17.02 3.82 4.43
C LEU A 217 18.51 3.77 4.83
N PRO A 218 18.95 4.62 5.78
CA PRO A 218 20.23 4.43 6.45
C PRO A 218 20.38 3.02 7.02
N THR A 219 21.59 2.45 6.99
CA THR A 219 21.86 1.03 7.33
C THR A 219 21.21 0.57 8.63
N VAL A 220 21.33 1.37 9.70
CA VAL A 220 20.78 1.01 11.01
C VAL A 220 19.25 0.93 10.98
N GLU A 221 18.59 1.86 10.28
CA GLU A 221 17.14 1.88 10.13
C GLU A 221 16.65 0.76 9.22
N ALA A 222 17.37 0.50 8.13
CA ALA A 222 17.12 -0.61 7.22
C ALA A 222 17.17 -1.96 7.95
N ASP A 223 18.17 -2.16 8.83
CA ASP A 223 18.33 -3.37 9.64
C ASP A 223 17.17 -3.53 10.64
N VAL A 224 16.77 -2.45 11.30
CA VAL A 224 15.62 -2.45 12.23
C VAL A 224 14.35 -2.86 11.50
N CYS A 225 14.05 -2.24 10.36
CA CYS A 225 12.86 -2.55 9.58
C CYS A 225 12.89 -3.99 9.07
N SER A 226 14.03 -4.45 8.55
CA SER A 226 14.18 -5.82 8.03
C SER A 226 13.90 -6.85 9.12
N LYS A 227 14.51 -6.69 10.30
CA LYS A 227 14.29 -7.58 11.44
C LYS A 227 12.84 -7.57 11.92
N ALA A 228 12.22 -6.39 11.98
CA ALA A 228 10.82 -6.29 12.39
C ALA A 228 9.88 -7.04 11.44
N LEU A 229 10.08 -6.90 10.12
CA LEU A 229 9.29 -7.62 9.11
C LEU A 229 9.54 -9.13 9.16
N GLU A 230 10.78 -9.57 9.39
CA GLU A 230 11.13 -10.98 9.54
C GLU A 230 10.45 -11.60 10.77
N ILE A 231 10.51 -10.93 11.93
CA ILE A 231 9.85 -11.38 13.16
C ILE A 231 8.34 -11.56 12.93
N ILE A 232 7.70 -10.61 12.25
CA ILE A 232 6.27 -10.69 11.93
C ILE A 232 5.97 -11.89 11.02
N ARG A 233 6.78 -12.14 10.00
CA ARG A 233 6.60 -13.31 9.11
C ARG A 233 6.76 -14.63 9.85
N LEU A 234 7.77 -14.73 10.72
CA LEU A 234 8.00 -15.93 11.52
C LEU A 234 6.84 -16.17 12.50
N ALA A 235 6.31 -15.11 13.12
CA ALA A 235 5.17 -15.21 14.01
C ALA A 235 3.86 -15.64 13.30
N ALA A 236 3.71 -15.29 12.02
CA ALA A 236 2.55 -15.67 11.23
C ALA A 236 2.66 -17.05 10.57
N SER A 237 3.83 -17.70 10.63
CA SER A 237 4.00 -19.06 10.15
C SER A 237 3.38 -20.01 11.17
N PRO A 238 2.37 -20.83 10.81
CA PRO A 238 1.78 -21.76 11.75
C PRO A 238 2.88 -22.69 12.27
N THR A 239 3.06 -22.73 13.59
CA THR A 239 3.86 -23.79 14.24
C THR A 239 3.26 -25.12 13.79
N PRO A 240 4.07 -26.05 13.25
CA PRO A 240 3.59 -27.33 12.75
C PRO A 240 2.90 -28.18 13.81
#